data_AF-A0A0B6YDX0-F1
#
_entry.id   AF-A0A0B6YDX0-F1
#
_cell.length_a   1.000
_cell.length_b   1.000
_cell.length_c   1.000
_cell.angle_alpha   90.00
_cell.angle_beta   90.00
_cell.angle_gamma   90.00
#
_symmetry.space_group_name_H-M   'P 1'
#
loop_
_entity.id
_entity.type
_entity.pdbx_description
1 polymer ?
#
loop_
_entity_poly.entity_id
_entity_poly.type
_entity_poly.pdbx_seq_one_letter_code
_entity_poly.pdbx_strand_id
1 'polypeptide(L)'
;PNQTWIANDIQNPACTGIRPTDFSYKQLPRLLDATCPSFCLKNCSFVVEKGKENTARVVVWRHVGVVRSYTMESSYCGCDQGKYKDMQINTAMLEEMGHKFCETLLKLATQKGGYDQQMPVFDPDLTMCSEPTLEDFEDELDDRVDLSVKKKGCKDGLLLDDSDSFDDDEDDDEEEFDDDDDE
;
A
#
# COMPACT_ATOMS: atom_id res chain seq x y z
N PRO A 1 -3.97 11.70 12.30
CA PRO A 1 -4.02 10.85 13.50
C PRO A 1 -3.82 11.66 14.78
N ASN A 2 -4.62 11.43 15.83
CA ASN A 2 -4.44 12.04 17.15
C ASN A 2 -3.13 11.65 17.87
N GLN A 3 -2.26 10.93 17.18
CA GLN A 3 -0.98 10.39 17.64
C GLN A 3 0.15 10.94 16.77
N THR A 4 0.02 12.20 16.37
CA THR A 4 1.12 13.02 15.86
C THR A 4 2.07 13.35 17.01
N TRP A 5 3.36 13.43 16.72
CA TRP A 5 4.38 13.80 17.70
C TRP A 5 4.31 15.28 18.11
N ILE A 6 3.55 16.09 17.37
CA ILE A 6 3.36 17.53 17.61
C ILE A 6 2.28 17.73 18.69
N ALA A 7 2.64 18.39 19.79
CA ALA A 7 1.67 18.76 20.81
C ALA A 7 0.68 19.82 20.27
N ASN A 8 -0.63 19.62 20.49
CA ASN A 8 -1.68 20.51 20.00
C ASN A 8 -1.61 20.77 18.49
N ASP A 9 -1.39 19.71 17.70
CA ASP A 9 -1.31 19.79 16.24
C ASP A 9 -2.62 20.29 15.61
N ILE A 10 -2.67 21.60 15.38
CA ILE A 10 -3.78 22.29 14.71
C ILE A 10 -3.86 22.00 13.21
N GLN A 11 -2.79 21.45 12.62
CA GLN A 11 -2.71 21.09 11.20
C GLN A 11 -3.10 19.64 10.96
N ASN A 12 -3.38 18.86 12.00
CA ASN A 12 -3.82 17.48 11.87
C ASN A 12 -5.18 17.41 11.16
N PRO A 13 -5.27 16.86 9.94
CA PRO A 13 -6.53 16.83 9.20
C PRO A 13 -7.58 15.88 9.80
N ALA A 14 -7.22 15.05 10.79
CA ALA A 14 -8.19 14.29 11.58
C ALA A 14 -8.78 15.11 12.75
N CYS A 15 -8.22 16.28 13.06
CA CYS A 15 -8.73 17.24 14.04
C CYS A 15 -9.45 18.38 13.32
N THR A 16 -10.73 18.23 13.03
CA THR A 16 -11.56 19.38 12.63
C THR A 16 -11.97 20.10 13.91
N GLY A 17 -11.49 21.33 14.12
CA GLY A 17 -11.48 22.08 15.39
C GLY A 17 -12.81 22.31 16.15
N ILE A 18 -13.91 21.67 15.75
CA ILE A 18 -15.23 21.70 16.40
C ILE A 18 -15.71 20.30 16.80
N ARG A 19 -15.14 19.21 16.25
CA ARG A 19 -15.63 17.84 16.45
C ARG A 19 -14.66 16.98 17.27
N PRO A 20 -15.18 15.99 18.04
CA PRO A 20 -14.34 14.94 18.60
C PRO A 20 -13.54 14.30 17.48
N THR A 21 -12.27 14.08 17.75
CA THR A 21 -11.26 13.60 16.80
C THR A 21 -11.78 12.54 15.83
N ASP A 22 -11.52 12.72 14.53
CA ASP A 22 -12.01 11.81 13.50
C ASP A 22 -11.34 10.44 13.59
N PHE A 23 -12.11 9.39 13.91
CA PHE A 23 -11.66 7.99 13.91
C PHE A 23 -11.94 7.28 12.58
N SER A 24 -12.32 8.01 11.52
CA SER A 24 -12.66 7.43 10.23
C SER A 24 -11.49 6.69 9.57
N TYR A 25 -10.24 7.04 9.92
CA TYR A 25 -9.04 6.34 9.50
C TYR A 25 -8.90 4.93 10.11
N LYS A 26 -9.70 4.56 11.12
CA LYS A 26 -9.71 3.19 11.67
C LYS A 26 -10.74 2.29 11.02
N GLN A 27 -11.61 2.81 10.15
CA GLN A 27 -12.72 2.03 9.58
C GLN A 27 -12.22 0.97 8.60
N LEU A 28 -11.33 1.33 7.68
CA LEU A 28 -10.78 0.37 6.71
C LEU A 28 -9.99 -0.75 7.41
N PRO A 29 -9.02 -0.48 8.30
CA PRO A 29 -8.34 -1.52 9.06
C PRO A 29 -9.27 -2.44 9.86
N ARG A 30 -10.34 -1.90 10.46
CA ARG A 30 -11.34 -2.71 11.18
C ARG A 30 -12.14 -3.63 10.27
N LEU A 31 -12.46 -3.18 9.07
CA LEU A 31 -13.14 -4.02 8.09
C LEU A 31 -12.21 -5.13 7.59
N LEU A 32 -10.95 -4.80 7.31
CA LEU A 32 -9.95 -5.78 6.88
C LEU A 32 -9.74 -6.88 7.93
N ASP A 33 -9.58 -6.53 9.20
CA ASP A 33 -9.42 -7.47 10.32
C ASP A 33 -10.61 -8.43 10.47
N ALA A 34 -11.82 -7.96 10.14
CA ALA A 34 -13.02 -8.79 10.19
C ALA A 34 -13.19 -9.73 8.99
N THR A 35 -12.53 -9.47 7.85
CA THR A 35 -12.77 -10.18 6.59
C THR A 35 -11.55 -10.90 6.02
N CYS A 36 -10.34 -10.48 6.37
CA CYS A 36 -9.09 -10.94 5.76
C CYS A 36 -8.31 -11.79 6.76
N PRO A 37 -8.08 -13.08 6.50
CA PRO A 37 -7.37 -13.95 7.42
C PRO A 37 -5.89 -13.58 7.63
N SER A 38 -5.27 -12.90 6.67
CA SER A 38 -3.87 -12.47 6.71
C SER A 38 -3.66 -11.08 7.34
N PHE A 39 -4.73 -10.38 7.74
CA PHE A 39 -4.66 -9.04 8.30
C PHE A 39 -4.92 -9.05 9.80
N CYS A 40 -4.18 -8.27 10.57
CA CYS A 40 -4.34 -8.16 12.02
C CYS A 40 -4.33 -6.69 12.45
N LEU A 41 -5.47 -6.20 12.96
CA LEU A 41 -5.61 -4.82 13.42
C LEU A 41 -4.69 -4.50 14.61
N LYS A 42 -4.37 -5.49 15.45
CA LYS A 42 -3.50 -5.30 16.61
C LYS A 42 -2.07 -4.92 16.20
N ASN A 43 -1.64 -5.32 15.01
CA ASN A 43 -0.32 -5.00 14.48
C ASN A 43 -0.28 -3.64 13.77
N CYS A 44 -1.43 -2.97 13.59
CA CYS A 44 -1.46 -1.65 12.96
C CYS A 44 -0.96 -0.55 13.92
N SER A 45 -0.07 0.31 13.43
CA SER A 45 0.33 1.55 14.10
C SER A 45 -0.23 2.78 13.39
N PHE A 46 -0.89 3.65 14.16
CA PHE A 46 -1.41 4.95 13.69
C PHE A 46 -0.60 6.14 14.20
N VAL A 47 0.50 5.87 14.91
CA VAL A 47 1.41 6.89 15.43
C VAL A 47 2.22 7.47 14.28
N VAL A 48 2.43 8.79 14.33
CA VAL A 48 3.35 9.49 13.43
C VAL A 48 4.52 9.98 14.26
N GLU A 49 5.66 9.32 14.05
CA GLU A 49 6.93 9.65 14.69
C GLU A 49 7.63 10.78 13.94
N LYS A 50 8.44 11.58 14.65
CA LYS A 50 9.16 12.72 14.07
C LYS A 50 10.03 12.31 12.88
N GLY A 51 10.73 11.17 12.97
CA GLY A 51 11.58 10.67 11.88
C GLY A 51 10.82 10.20 10.64
N LYS A 52 9.50 10.04 10.71
CA LYS A 52 8.66 9.56 9.59
C LYS A 52 7.84 10.67 8.94
N GLU A 53 8.09 11.92 9.31
CA GLU A 53 7.36 13.08 8.81
C GLU A 53 7.39 13.18 7.28
N ASN A 54 8.53 12.84 6.68
CA ASN A 54 8.74 12.92 5.23
C ASN A 54 8.36 11.65 4.48
N THR A 55 7.79 10.65 5.16
CA THR A 55 7.34 9.42 4.46
C THR A 55 6.09 9.73 3.63
N ALA A 56 5.95 9.08 2.47
CA ALA A 56 4.85 9.31 1.53
C ALA A 56 3.48 9.29 2.22
N ARG A 57 3.22 8.30 3.08
CA ARG A 57 1.97 8.19 3.86
C ARG A 57 1.68 9.46 4.65
N VAL A 58 2.68 9.98 5.36
CA VAL A 58 2.54 11.14 6.26
C VAL A 58 2.39 12.43 5.47
N VAL A 59 3.13 12.59 4.36
CA VAL A 59 2.98 13.72 3.45
C VAL A 59 1.58 13.78 2.84
N VAL A 60 1.08 12.67 2.32
CA VAL A 60 -0.29 12.56 1.77
C VAL A 60 -1.34 12.84 2.84
N TRP A 61 -1.11 12.35 4.07
CA TRP A 61 -2.02 12.64 5.17
C TRP A 61 -2.00 14.12 5.56
N ARG A 62 -0.83 14.73 5.74
CA ARG A 62 -0.68 16.05 6.38
C ARG A 62 -0.74 17.22 5.40
N HIS A 63 -0.09 17.10 4.25
CA HIS A 63 -0.01 18.18 3.26
C HIS A 63 -1.10 18.09 2.20
N VAL A 64 -1.46 16.89 1.77
CA VAL A 64 -2.57 16.69 0.82
C VAL A 64 -3.93 16.63 1.55
N GLY A 65 -3.95 16.33 2.85
CA GLY A 65 -5.18 16.31 3.65
C GLY A 65 -6.00 15.02 3.50
N VAL A 66 -5.42 13.95 2.94
CA VAL A 66 -6.09 12.65 2.80
C VAL A 66 -6.07 11.92 4.15
N VAL A 67 -7.15 12.03 4.91
CA VAL A 67 -7.27 11.46 6.26
C VAL A 67 -7.07 9.94 6.29
N ARG A 68 -7.45 9.26 5.21
CA ARG A 68 -7.40 7.79 5.05
C ARG A 68 -6.18 7.35 4.23
N SER A 69 -5.00 7.82 4.61
CA SER A 69 -3.71 7.41 4.02
C SER A 69 -3.09 6.27 4.83
N TYR A 70 -2.68 5.18 4.17
CA TYR A 70 -2.14 3.99 4.80
C TYR A 70 -0.94 3.43 4.03
N THR A 71 -0.08 2.70 4.74
CA THR A 71 0.87 1.73 4.16
C THR A 71 0.34 0.35 4.47
N MET A 72 0.39 -0.56 3.50
CA MET A 72 0.15 -1.98 3.72
C MET A 72 1.49 -2.69 3.65
N GLU A 73 1.81 -3.43 4.69
CA GLU A 73 3.10 -4.10 4.87
C GLU A 73 2.86 -5.61 4.93
N SER A 74 3.66 -6.38 4.20
CA SER A 74 3.60 -7.85 4.21
C SER A 74 4.74 -8.40 5.07
N SER A 75 4.45 -9.44 5.85
CA SER A 75 5.49 -10.16 6.60
C SER A 75 6.31 -11.04 5.65
N TYR A 76 7.62 -11.10 5.85
CA TYR A 76 8.47 -12.06 5.14
C TYR A 76 8.30 -13.46 5.73
N CYS A 77 8.26 -13.59 7.06
CA CYS A 77 8.28 -14.88 7.76
C CYS A 77 6.90 -15.55 7.91
N GLY A 78 5.91 -15.17 7.10
CA GLY A 78 4.56 -15.75 7.21
C GLY A 78 3.69 -15.12 8.29
N CYS A 79 2.54 -15.77 8.54
CA CYS A 79 1.57 -15.38 9.56
C CYS A 79 1.80 -16.16 10.87
N ASP A 80 1.64 -15.49 12.02
CA ASP A 80 1.72 -16.09 13.36
C ASP A 80 0.36 -16.53 13.92
N GLN A 81 -0.73 -16.19 13.20
CA GLN A 81 -2.12 -16.31 13.64
C GLN A 81 -3.05 -16.70 12.48
N GLY A 82 -4.25 -17.16 12.82
CA GLY A 82 -5.31 -17.46 11.85
C GLY A 82 -5.08 -18.74 11.04
N LYS A 83 -5.80 -18.86 9.91
CA LYS A 83 -5.79 -20.06 9.05
C LYS A 83 -4.43 -20.32 8.36
N TYR A 84 -3.56 -19.32 8.40
CA TYR A 84 -2.24 -19.29 7.74
C TYR A 84 -1.09 -19.34 8.73
N LYS A 85 -1.38 -19.61 10.00
CA LYS A 85 -0.36 -19.70 11.02
C LYS A 85 0.72 -20.71 10.63
N ASP A 86 1.98 -20.34 10.83
CA ASP A 86 3.18 -21.16 10.55
C ASP A 86 3.36 -21.50 9.06
N MET A 87 2.67 -20.78 8.16
CA MET A 87 2.83 -20.88 6.71
C MET A 87 3.58 -19.66 6.16
N GLN A 88 4.53 -19.90 5.25
CA GLN A 88 5.16 -18.84 4.46
C GLN A 88 4.13 -18.15 3.57
N ILE A 89 4.28 -16.84 3.38
CA ILE A 89 3.40 -16.09 2.47
C ILE A 89 3.72 -16.52 1.04
N ASN A 90 2.70 -16.97 0.31
CA ASN A 90 2.79 -17.26 -1.10
C ASN A 90 1.93 -16.28 -1.92
N THR A 91 2.09 -16.33 -3.24
CA THR A 91 1.37 -15.48 -4.19
C THR A 91 -0.15 -15.60 -4.03
N ALA A 92 -0.68 -16.81 -3.84
CA ALA A 92 -2.12 -17.03 -3.68
C ALA A 92 -2.69 -16.33 -2.43
N MET A 93 -1.93 -16.25 -1.34
CA MET A 93 -2.32 -15.53 -0.13
C MET A 93 -2.31 -14.02 -0.34
N LEU A 94 -1.34 -13.50 -1.11
CA LEU A 94 -1.26 -12.08 -1.48
C LEU A 94 -2.42 -11.70 -2.41
N GLU A 95 -2.76 -12.55 -3.37
CA GLU A 95 -3.92 -12.37 -4.25
C GLU A 95 -5.24 -12.41 -3.46
N GLU A 96 -5.41 -13.36 -2.54
CA GLU A 96 -6.58 -13.40 -1.65
C GLU A 96 -6.69 -12.09 -0.84
N MET A 97 -5.57 -11.61 -0.30
CA MET A 97 -5.52 -10.35 0.45
C MET A 97 -5.90 -9.15 -0.42
N GLY A 98 -5.38 -9.07 -1.65
CA GLY A 98 -5.73 -8.01 -2.61
C GLY A 98 -7.21 -8.03 -3.00
N HIS A 99 -7.76 -9.22 -3.25
CA HIS A 99 -9.20 -9.38 -3.53
C HIS A 99 -10.05 -8.88 -2.35
N LYS A 100 -9.71 -9.31 -1.13
CA LYS A 100 -10.42 -8.90 0.08
C LYS A 100 -10.27 -7.40 0.35
N PHE A 101 -9.11 -6.82 0.08
CA PHE A 101 -8.90 -5.39 0.17
C PHE A 101 -9.90 -4.61 -0.70
N CYS A 102 -10.02 -4.96 -1.99
CA CYS A 102 -10.99 -4.34 -2.90
C CYS A 102 -12.44 -4.54 -2.42
N GLU A 103 -12.81 -5.72 -1.95
CA GLU A 103 -14.14 -6.01 -1.39
C GLU A 103 -14.44 -5.08 -0.20
N THR A 104 -13.47 -4.91 0.71
CA THR A 104 -13.65 -4.04 1.88
C THR A 104 -13.71 -2.56 1.53
N LEU A 105 -12.98 -2.11 0.50
CA LEU A 105 -13.08 -0.73 -0.01
C LEU A 105 -14.48 -0.45 -0.55
N LEU A 106 -15.04 -1.37 -1.34
CA LEU A 106 -16.41 -1.26 -1.84
C LEU A 106 -17.43 -1.22 -0.69
N LYS A 107 -17.26 -2.09 0.31
CA LYS A 107 -18.10 -2.09 1.52
C LYS A 107 -18.02 -0.77 2.28
N LEU A 108 -16.81 -0.21 2.41
CA LEU A 108 -16.59 1.07 3.09
C LEU A 108 -17.22 2.24 2.32
N ALA A 109 -17.14 2.23 0.99
CA ALA A 109 -17.75 3.24 0.13
C ALA A 109 -19.28 3.21 0.19
N THR A 110 -19.87 2.01 0.17
CA THR A 110 -21.33 1.83 0.21
C THR A 110 -21.94 2.15 1.59
N GLN A 111 -21.22 1.91 2.69
CA GLN A 111 -21.67 2.24 4.05
C GLN A 111 -21.85 3.74 4.32
N LYS A 112 -21.15 4.61 3.58
CA LYS A 112 -21.16 6.05 3.84
C LYS A 112 -22.24 6.85 3.10
N GLY A 113 -23.04 6.22 2.25
CA GLY A 113 -24.10 6.93 1.52
C GLY A 113 -23.54 8.10 0.70
N GLY A 114 -22.81 7.79 -0.38
CA GLY A 114 -22.30 8.78 -1.32
C GLY A 114 -20.86 9.25 -1.03
N TYR A 115 -20.13 9.51 -2.11
CA TYR A 115 -18.73 9.94 -2.19
C TYR A 115 -18.48 11.35 -1.62
N ASP A 116 -19.08 11.71 -0.49
CA ASP A 116 -19.10 13.10 0.00
C ASP A 116 -17.84 13.50 0.80
N GLN A 117 -16.69 12.93 0.46
CA GLN A 117 -15.41 13.55 0.77
C GLN A 117 -15.02 14.35 -0.45
N GLN A 118 -15.31 15.66 -0.43
CA GLN A 118 -14.68 16.60 -1.35
C GLN A 118 -13.19 16.27 -1.36
N MET A 119 -12.67 15.89 -2.53
CA MET A 119 -11.23 15.84 -2.75
C MET A 119 -10.68 17.21 -2.35
N PRO A 120 -9.57 17.28 -1.61
CA PRO A 120 -8.89 18.55 -1.40
C PRO A 120 -8.68 19.18 -2.78
N VAL A 121 -9.14 20.41 -2.95
CA VAL A 121 -8.86 21.18 -4.17
C VAL A 121 -7.36 21.36 -4.18
N PHE A 122 -6.68 20.64 -5.07
CA PHE A 122 -5.27 20.90 -5.36
C PHE A 122 -5.21 22.31 -5.93
N ASP A 123 -4.60 23.24 -5.20
CA ASP A 123 -4.28 24.55 -5.74
C ASP A 123 -2.97 24.40 -6.52
N PRO A 124 -3.01 24.36 -7.87
CA PRO A 124 -1.81 24.14 -8.68
C PRO A 124 -0.81 25.30 -8.59
N ASP A 125 -1.19 26.44 -8.01
CA ASP A 125 -0.39 27.67 -8.04
C ASP A 125 0.66 27.79 -6.91
N LEU A 126 0.70 26.82 -5.97
CA LEU A 126 1.68 26.84 -4.86
C LEU A 126 2.87 25.89 -5.01
N THR A 127 2.97 25.15 -6.13
CA THR A 127 4.08 24.23 -6.37
C THR A 127 4.83 24.63 -7.63
N MET A 128 5.79 25.54 -7.48
CA MET A 128 6.87 25.71 -8.46
C MET A 128 7.82 24.51 -8.36
N CYS A 129 7.39 23.38 -8.91
CA CYS A 129 8.26 22.29 -9.31
C CYS A 129 8.07 22.15 -10.82
N SER A 130 9.13 22.45 -11.57
CA SER A 130 9.20 22.29 -13.02
C SER A 130 8.60 20.96 -13.45
N GLU A 131 7.66 21.00 -14.39
CA GLU A 131 7.15 19.80 -15.06
C GLU A 131 8.33 18.99 -15.62
N PRO A 132 8.49 17.71 -15.25
CA PRO A 132 9.30 16.83 -16.07
C PRO A 132 8.56 16.66 -17.40
N THR A 133 9.23 17.00 -18.49
CA THR A 133 8.72 16.82 -19.84
C THR A 133 8.45 15.35 -20.13
N LEU A 134 7.38 15.07 -20.86
CA LEU A 134 6.89 13.74 -21.28
C LEU A 134 7.86 12.93 -22.17
N GLU A 135 9.12 13.34 -22.28
CA GLU A 135 10.15 12.69 -23.10
C GLU A 135 11.05 11.73 -22.30
N ASP A 136 10.91 11.67 -20.97
CA ASP A 136 11.81 10.88 -20.08
C ASP A 136 11.25 9.50 -19.63
N PHE A 137 10.14 9.01 -20.19
CA PHE A 137 9.48 7.77 -19.74
C PHE A 137 9.17 6.75 -20.85
N GLU A 138 9.77 6.86 -22.03
CA GLU A 138 9.46 5.98 -23.18
C GLU A 138 10.39 4.77 -23.39
N ASP A 139 11.27 4.41 -22.45
CA ASP A 139 12.03 3.16 -22.57
C ASP A 139 11.74 2.19 -21.41
N GLU A 140 11.33 0.97 -21.81
CA GLU A 140 11.05 -0.26 -21.04
C GLU A 140 9.67 -0.47 -20.40
N LEU A 141 8.62 -0.55 -21.24
CA LEU A 141 7.50 -1.49 -21.03
C LEU A 141 6.96 -2.01 -22.37
N ASP A 142 7.60 -3.04 -22.92
CA ASP A 142 7.02 -3.99 -23.88
C ASP A 142 7.38 -5.38 -23.29
N ASP A 143 6.46 -6.31 -22.99
CA ASP A 143 5.41 -6.85 -23.84
C ASP A 143 4.26 -7.45 -22.97
N ARG A 144 3.01 -7.11 -23.35
CA ARG A 144 1.79 -7.96 -23.39
C ARG A 144 1.11 -8.47 -22.11
N VAL A 145 0.02 -7.79 -21.74
CA VAL A 145 -1.21 -8.45 -21.22
C VAL A 145 -2.47 -7.92 -21.94
N ASP A 146 -2.96 -8.65 -22.94
CA ASP A 146 -4.26 -8.40 -23.58
C ASP A 146 -5.38 -9.01 -22.70
N LEU A 147 -6.01 -8.16 -21.87
CA LEU A 147 -7.21 -8.53 -21.11
C LEU A 147 -8.47 -8.35 -21.97
N SER A 148 -8.63 -9.22 -22.97
CA SER A 148 -9.89 -9.34 -23.69
C SER A 148 -10.90 -10.18 -22.89
N VAL A 149 -11.83 -9.50 -22.21
CA VAL A 149 -12.96 -10.12 -21.50
C VAL A 149 -13.87 -10.81 -22.53
N LYS A 150 -13.76 -12.14 -22.65
CA LYS A 150 -14.74 -12.99 -23.34
C LYS A 150 -15.40 -13.97 -22.37
N LYS A 151 -16.65 -13.66 -22.04
CA LYS A 151 -17.60 -14.53 -21.34
C LYS A 151 -17.90 -15.76 -22.22
N LYS A 152 -17.61 -16.99 -21.78
CA LYS A 152 -18.34 -18.22 -22.16
C LYS A 152 -17.92 -19.42 -21.29
N GLY A 153 -18.88 -20.28 -20.96
CA GLY A 153 -18.70 -21.38 -20.02
C GLY A 153 -18.32 -22.72 -20.65
N CYS A 154 -18.10 -23.68 -19.74
CA CYS A 154 -18.23 -25.15 -19.82
C CYS A 154 -17.66 -25.86 -21.08
N LYS A 155 -16.51 -26.54 -20.92
CA LYS A 155 -16.32 -28.02 -20.90
C LYS A 155 -14.89 -28.42 -21.32
N ASP A 156 -14.37 -29.40 -20.58
CA ASP A 156 -13.44 -30.49 -20.93
C ASP A 156 -12.04 -30.18 -21.51
N GLY A 157 -11.03 -30.51 -20.69
CA GLY A 157 -9.79 -31.23 -21.03
C GLY A 157 -8.87 -30.72 -22.14
N LEU A 158 -7.61 -30.44 -21.81
CA LEU A 158 -6.44 -31.20 -22.26
C LEU A 158 -5.14 -30.59 -21.69
N LEU A 159 -4.16 -31.47 -21.48
CA LEU A 159 -2.82 -31.28 -20.94
C LEU A 159 -2.01 -30.22 -21.69
N LEU A 160 -1.23 -29.41 -20.95
CA LEU A 160 0.00 -28.79 -21.44
C LEU A 160 1.08 -28.96 -20.37
N ASP A 161 2.03 -29.81 -20.72
CA ASP A 161 3.40 -29.91 -20.21
C ASP A 161 4.22 -28.92 -21.04
N ASP A 162 4.92 -28.00 -20.39
CA ASP A 162 6.12 -27.37 -20.95
C ASP A 162 6.96 -26.85 -19.78
N SER A 163 8.18 -27.38 -19.73
CA SER A 163 9.24 -27.13 -18.77
C SER A 163 9.96 -25.83 -19.10
N ASP A 164 9.93 -24.85 -18.20
CA ASP A 164 10.81 -23.68 -18.28
C ASP A 164 12.04 -23.89 -17.39
N SER A 165 13.18 -23.98 -18.08
CA SER A 165 14.55 -24.00 -17.57
C SER A 165 14.86 -22.72 -16.79
N PHE A 166 15.31 -22.86 -15.55
CA PHE A 166 15.82 -21.77 -14.72
C PHE A 166 17.34 -21.74 -14.91
N ASP A 167 17.86 -20.72 -15.62
CA ASP A 167 19.30 -20.44 -15.64
C ASP A 167 19.58 -19.43 -14.52
N ASP A 168 20.28 -19.92 -13.49
CA ASP A 168 20.92 -19.14 -12.42
C ASP A 168 22.21 -18.53 -12.98
N ASP A 169 22.34 -17.21 -12.96
CA ASP A 169 23.64 -16.52 -13.00
C ASP A 169 23.75 -15.67 -11.73
N GLU A 170 24.49 -16.20 -10.75
CA GLU A 170 25.03 -15.50 -9.58
C GLU A 170 26.28 -14.74 -10.02
N ASP A 171 26.27 -13.40 -9.96
CA ASP A 171 27.51 -12.61 -9.92
C ASP A 171 27.57 -11.88 -8.57
N ASP A 172 28.46 -12.41 -7.73
CA ASP A 172 28.82 -11.97 -6.38
C ASP A 172 30.12 -11.16 -6.49
N ASP A 173 30.00 -9.84 -6.62
CA ASP A 173 31.16 -8.93 -6.59
C ASP A 173 31.33 -8.37 -5.16
N GLU A 174 32.18 -9.02 -4.37
CA GLU A 174 32.72 -8.51 -3.10
C GLU A 174 33.68 -7.33 -3.38
N GLU A 175 33.25 -6.09 -3.09
CA GLU A 175 34.13 -4.91 -3.08
C GLU A 175 34.94 -4.87 -1.76
N GLU A 176 36.21 -5.25 -1.83
CA GLU A 176 37.23 -5.02 -0.78
C GLU A 176 37.46 -3.51 -0.59
N PHE A 177 37.23 -3.01 0.62
CA PHE A 177 37.62 -1.66 1.03
C PHE A 177 38.98 -1.74 1.71
N ASP A 178 40.05 -1.36 1.01
CA ASP A 178 41.37 -1.16 1.62
C ASP A 178 41.39 0.16 2.41
N ASP A 179 41.31 0.04 3.74
CA ASP A 179 41.63 1.13 4.68
C ASP A 179 43.16 1.30 4.73
N ASP A 180 43.71 2.17 3.87
CA ASP A 180 45.08 2.68 4.05
C ASP A 180 45.07 3.89 5.01
N ASP A 181 45.26 3.60 6.31
CA ASP A 181 45.69 4.54 7.36
C ASP A 181 47.15 4.18 7.73
N ASP A 182 48.11 5.07 7.46
CA ASP A 182 49.30 5.36 8.31
C ASP A 182 50.41 6.12 7.52
N GLU A 183 50.53 7.44 7.76
CA GLU A 183 51.72 8.15 8.33
C GLU A 183 51.56 9.68 8.35
#